data_AF-N6T0X0-F1
#
_entry.id   AF-N6T0X0-F1
#
_cell.length_a   1.000
_cell.length_b   1.000
_cell.length_c   1.000
_cell.angle_alpha   90.00
_cell.angle_beta   90.00
_cell.angle_gamma   90.00
#
_symmetry.space_group_name_H-M   'P 1'
#
loop_
_entity.id
_entity.type
_entity.pdbx_description
1 polymer ?
#
loop_
_entity_poly.entity_id
_entity_poly.type
_entity_poly.pdbx_seq_one_letter_code
_entity_poly.pdbx_strand_id
1 'polypeptide(L)' 'MSPIRDFSFVSGLQSLKEVLVKIPEAVRLRDTVSLQCNYDLEGETLYTVKWYKGSNEFYRFIPKEHPDSKKKEY' A
#
# COMPACT_ATOMS: atom_id res chain seq x y z
N MET A 1 -10.71 2.35 49.03
CA MET A 1 -11.15 3.59 48.35
C MET A 1 -10.40 3.68 47.02
N SER A 2 -11.13 3.49 45.93
CA SER A 2 -10.87 3.89 44.53
C SER A 2 -9.55 3.50 43.81
N PRO A 3 -9.63 2.63 42.77
CA PRO A 3 -8.56 2.36 41.81
C PRO A 3 -8.79 3.15 40.51
N ILE A 4 -7.88 4.03 40.08
CA ILE A 4 -7.94 4.59 38.72
C ILE A 4 -6.53 4.89 38.25
N ARG A 5 -6.07 4.14 37.26
CA ARG A 5 -5.80 4.63 35.90
C ARG A 5 -5.47 3.40 35.07
N ASP A 6 -6.52 2.75 34.58
CA ASP A 6 -6.40 1.99 33.34
C ASP A 6 -5.83 2.96 32.31
N PHE A 7 -4.54 2.85 32.08
CA PHE A 7 -3.89 3.42 30.92
C PHE A 7 -4.33 2.55 29.75
N SER A 8 -5.55 2.78 29.27
CA SER A 8 -5.96 2.36 27.95
C SER A 8 -4.97 3.01 26.98
N PHE A 9 -3.97 2.25 26.56
CA PHE A 9 -3.18 2.58 25.39
C PHE A 9 -4.20 2.69 24.26
N VAL A 10 -4.52 3.92 23.86
CA VAL A 10 -5.12 4.14 22.56
C VAL A 10 -4.02 3.74 21.58
N SER A 11 -4.04 2.49 21.13
CA SER A 11 -3.30 2.08 19.94
C SER A 11 -3.82 2.96 18.82
N GLY A 12 -3.07 4.02 18.53
CA GLY A 12 -3.37 4.93 17.45
C GLY A 12 -3.59 4.14 16.17
N LEU A 13 -4.48 4.63 15.31
CA LEU A 13 -4.68 4.10 13.97
C LEU A 13 -3.32 3.99 13.28
N GLN A 14 -2.77 2.78 13.19
CA GLN A 14 -1.52 2.52 12.48
C GLN A 14 -1.81 2.57 10.98
N SER A 15 -1.30 3.61 10.32
CA SER A 15 -1.29 3.69 8.86
C SER A 15 -0.09 2.94 8.30
N LEU A 16 -0.21 2.45 7.07
CA LEU A 16 0.88 1.81 6.33
C LEU A 16 2.15 2.67 6.34
N LYS A 17 3.28 2.06 6.69
CA LYS A 17 4.56 2.76 6.80
C LYS A 17 5.30 2.76 5.46
N GLU A 18 6.05 3.84 5.21
CA GLU A 18 7.00 3.94 4.09
C GLU A 18 6.39 3.69 2.70
N VAL A 19 5.24 4.29 2.43
CA VAL A 19 4.62 4.26 1.10
C VAL A 19 5.40 5.18 0.15
N LEU A 20 6.20 4.58 -0.73
CA LEU A 20 6.98 5.30 -1.74
C LEU A 20 6.52 4.93 -3.15
N VAL A 21 6.09 5.94 -3.88
CA VAL A 21 5.67 5.82 -5.28
C VAL A 21 6.76 6.38 -6.19
N LYS A 22 7.29 5.55 -7.08
CA LYS A 22 8.27 5.95 -8.10
C LYS A 22 7.61 5.92 -9.47
N ILE A 23 7.50 7.10 -10.08
CA ILE A 23 6.92 7.32 -11.41
C ILE A 23 7.82 8.31 -12.15
N PRO A 24 8.13 8.08 -13.44
CA PRO A 24 8.83 9.08 -14.26
C PRO A 24 7.99 10.36 -14.43
N GLU A 25 8.65 11.52 -14.36
CA GLU A 25 8.00 12.83 -14.48
C GLU A 25 7.31 13.03 -15.84
N ALA A 26 7.97 12.60 -16.92
CA ALA A 26 7.45 12.65 -18.26
C ALA A 26 7.95 11.46 -19.08
N VAL A 27 7.09 10.94 -19.96
CA VAL A 27 7.39 9.81 -20.84
C VAL A 27 6.81 10.12 -22.21
N ARG A 28 7.50 9.71 -23.28
CA ARG A 28 7.02 9.94 -24.64
C ARG A 28 5.76 9.12 -24.92
N LEU A 29 4.91 9.65 -25.79
CA LEU A 29 3.69 8.97 -26.19
C LEU A 29 4.02 7.62 -26.84
N ARG A 30 3.35 6.55 -26.39
CA ARG A 30 3.53 5.13 -26.78
C ARG A 30 4.73 4.42 -26.16
N ASP A 31 5.52 5.08 -25.32
CA ASP A 31 6.53 4.39 -24.53
C ASP A 31 5.88 3.61 -23.38
N THR A 32 6.53 2.52 -22.97
CA THR A 32 6.11 1.72 -21.83
C THR A 32 6.74 2.27 -20.55
N VAL A 33 5.95 2.36 -19.48
CA VAL A 33 6.38 2.88 -18.18
C VAL A 33 6.17 1.85 -17.10
N SER A 34 7.04 1.87 -16.09
CA SER A 34 6.88 1.05 -14.90
C SER A 34 6.44 1.93 -13.73
N LEU A 35 5.29 1.59 -13.14
CA LEU A 35 4.78 2.23 -11.93
C LEU A 35 5.17 1.37 -10.74
N GLN A 36 6.00 1.90 -9.84
CA GLN A 36 6.48 1.16 -8.68
C GLN A 36 5.92 1.77 -7.39
N CYS A 37 5.32 0.92 -6.56
CA CYS A 37 4.85 1.27 -5.22
C CYS A 37 5.55 0.36 -4.22
N ASN A 38 6.42 0.95 -3.40
CA ASN A 38 7.04 0.27 -2.27
C ASN A 38 6.22 0.58 -1.03
N TYR A 39 5.98 -0.43 -0.21
CA TYR A 39 5.23 -0.30 1.04
C TYR A 39 5.72 -1.34 2.05
N ASP A 40 5.71 -0.99 3.33
CA ASP A 40 5.99 -1.92 4.43
C ASP A 40 4.68 -2.27 5.15
N LEU A 41 4.35 -3.57 5.16
CA LEU A 41 3.15 -4.09 5.82
C LEU A 41 3.39 -4.38 7.31
N GLU A 42 4.62 -4.28 7.82
CA GLU A 42 4.97 -4.53 9.22
C GLU A 42 4.45 -5.88 9.78
N GLY A 43 4.37 -6.89 8.91
CA GLY A 43 3.87 -8.24 9.24
C GLY A 43 2.40 -8.50 8.90
N GLU A 44 1.65 -7.48 8.48
CA GLU A 44 0.26 -7.59 8.07
C GLU A 44 0.08 -8.12 6.64
N THR A 45 -1.16 -8.45 6.30
CA THR A 45 -1.53 -8.88 4.94
C THR A 45 -1.98 -7.72 4.08
N LEU A 46 -1.46 -7.64 2.85
CA LEU A 46 -1.94 -6.66 1.87
C LEU A 46 -3.39 -6.98 1.49
N TYR A 47 -4.28 -6.00 1.67
CA TYR A 47 -5.67 -6.11 1.26
C TYR A 47 -5.84 -5.82 -0.24
N THR A 48 -5.37 -4.66 -0.71
CA THR A 48 -5.46 -4.25 -2.12
C THR A 48 -4.42 -3.18 -2.46
N VAL A 49 -3.95 -3.18 -3.71
CA VAL A 49 -3.23 -2.06 -4.33
C VAL A 49 -4.07 -1.52 -5.47
N LYS A 50 -4.23 -0.20 -5.55
CA LYS A 50 -5.01 0.46 -6.60
C LYS A 50 -4.21 1.62 -7.19
N TRP A 51 -4.22 1.75 -8.51
CA TRP A 51 -3.67 2.91 -9.20
C TRP A 51 -4.78 3.74 -9.84
N TYR A 52 -4.67 5.05 -9.64
CA TYR A 52 -5.59 6.05 -10.16
C TYR A 52 -4.86 7.03 -11.05
N LYS A 53 -5.51 7.44 -12.14
CA LYS A 53 -5.12 8.60 -12.95
C LYS A 53 -6.25 9.62 -12.86
N GLY A 54 -6.07 10.66 -12.05
CA GLY A 54 -7.17 11.55 -11.69
C GLY A 54 -8.24 10.77 -10.92
N SER A 55 -9.49 10.83 -11.38
CA SER A 55 -10.62 10.09 -10.80
C SER A 55 -10.77 8.65 -11.31
N ASN A 56 -9.97 8.23 -12.30
CA ASN A 56 -10.13 6.94 -12.96
C ASN A 56 -9.18 5.90 -12.37
N GLU A 57 -9.75 4.84 -11.76
CA GLU A 57 -9.01 3.64 -11.40
C GLU A 57 -8.70 2.84 -12.65
N PHE A 58 -7.41 2.57 -12.92
CA PHE A 58 -7.00 1.84 -14.12
C PHE A 58 -6.26 0.54 -13.82
N TYR A 59 -5.90 0.29 -12.56
CA TYR A 59 -5.31 -0.96 -12.11
C TYR A 59 -5.72 -1.24 -10.67
N ARG A 60 -6.08 -2.50 -10.41
CA ARG A 60 -6.34 -3.03 -9.07
C ARG A 60 -5.70 -4.39 -8.92
N PHE A 61 -5.05 -4.58 -7.79
CA PHE A 61 -4.46 -5.84 -7.39
C PHE A 61 -4.99 -6.25 -6.01
N ILE A 62 -5.55 -7.46 -5.92
CA ILE A 62 -6.07 -8.04 -4.69
C ILE A 62 -5.34 -9.39 -4.51
N PRO A 63 -4.40 -9.49 -3.55
CA PRO A 63 -3.61 -10.71 -3.36
C PRO A 63 -4.47 -11.97 -3.12
N LYS A 64 -5.64 -11.80 -2.49
CA LYS A 64 -6.57 -12.91 -2.18
C LYS A 64 -7.24 -13.50 -3.42
N GLU A 65 -7.40 -12.72 -4.50
CA GLU A 65 -8.04 -13.15 -5.75
C GLU A 65 -7.02 -13.65 -6.76
N HIS A 66 -5.76 -13.25 -6.61
CA HIS A 66 -4.66 -13.61 -7.51
C HIS A 66 -3.50 -14.26 -6.74
N PRO A 67 -3.62 -15.54 -6.34
CA PRO A 67 -2.61 -16.22 -5.51
C PRO A 67 -1.22 -16.36 -6.18
N ASP A 68 -1.14 -16.28 -7.51
CA ASP A 68 0.10 -16.47 -8.31
C ASP A 68 0.94 -15.21 -8.49
N SER A 69 0.47 -14.06 -8.03
CA SER A 69 1.16 -12.77 -8.11
C SER A 69 2.26 -12.60 -7.05
N LYS A 70 2.85 -13.71 -6.60
CA LYS A 70 3.87 -13.75 -5.54
C LYS A 70 5.04 -12.83 -5.89
N LYS A 71 5.46 -12.08 -4.85
CA LYS A 71 6.63 -11.20 -4.76
C LYS A 71 7.77 -11.61 -5.69
N LYS A 72 8.21 -10.71 -6.57
CA LYS A 72 9.61 -10.73 -7.01
C LYS A 72 10.43 -10.11 -5.88
N GLU A 73 10.95 -10.98 -5.03
CA GLU A 73 11.99 -10.66 -4.06
C GLU A 73 13.27 -10.36 -4.86
N TYR A 74 13.83 -9.16 -4.68
CA TYR A 74 15.16 -8.79 -5.15
C TYR A 74 16.07 -8.63 -3.93
#